data_AF-A0A8T6IGF3-F1
#
_entry.id   AF-A0A8T6IGF3-F1
#
_cell.length_a   1.000
_cell.length_b   1.000
_cell.length_c   1.000
_cell.angle_alpha   90.00
_cell.angle_beta   90.00
_cell.angle_gamma   90.00
#
_symmetry.space_group_name_H-M   'P 1'
#
loop_
_entity.id
_entity.type
_entity.pdbx_description
1 polymer ?
#
loop_
_entity_poly.entity_id
_entity_poly.type
_entity_poly.pdbx_seq_one_letter_code
_entity_poly.pdbx_strand_id
1 'polypeptide(L)'
;MSEAAQTTDDQSFTARRFLEGSPEELKPLLESVEKSRGLLGPDDIADHLQARVDELGLADALAHFRAHGYAAIEDVAPPEEMDALREAIHGLSEPVPGADSRVAPFLLGRHPAIDRIATNPKILAFAEVSVGNGLRASQIIGSVMYRSDAESAGVHADQGWLPAPFPQHNCVITFCIPCEDSNL
;
A
#
# COMPACT_ATOMS: atom_id res chain seq x y z
N MET A 1 28.72 27.08 38.53
CA MET A 1 27.71 27.95 37.88
C MET A 1 28.37 28.46 36.62
N SER A 2 27.91 28.27 35.39
CA SER A 2 26.68 27.74 34.80
C SER A 2 27.04 27.50 33.34
N GLU A 3 26.85 26.30 32.81
CA GLU A 3 26.85 26.08 31.36
C GLU A 3 25.52 25.41 31.05
N ALA A 4 24.56 26.25 30.67
CA ALA A 4 23.20 25.84 30.33
C ALA A 4 23.18 25.47 28.84
N ALA A 5 22.50 24.36 28.57
CA ALA A 5 22.30 23.73 27.29
C ALA A 5 21.81 24.69 26.19
N GLN A 6 22.42 24.59 25.01
CA GLN A 6 21.88 25.08 23.75
C GLN A 6 21.98 23.97 22.70
N THR A 7 21.02 23.05 22.69
CA THR A 7 20.84 22.09 21.59
C THR A 7 19.36 21.74 21.44
N THR A 8 18.54 22.70 21.02
CA THR A 8 17.15 22.41 20.60
C THR A 8 16.65 23.22 19.40
N ASP A 9 17.46 24.10 18.79
CA ASP A 9 16.94 25.09 17.81
C ASP A 9 17.39 24.87 16.34
N ASP A 10 18.18 23.83 16.06
CA ASP A 10 18.74 23.61 14.71
C ASP A 10 17.81 22.77 13.80
N GLN A 11 16.98 21.90 14.38
CA GLN A 11 16.02 21.11 13.61
C GLN A 11 14.78 21.91 13.19
N SER A 12 14.38 22.92 13.97
CA SER A 12 13.27 23.83 13.65
C SER A 12 13.60 24.77 12.47
N PHE A 13 14.87 25.18 12.35
CA PHE A 13 15.35 26.02 11.26
C PHE A 13 15.36 25.29 9.90
N THR A 14 15.62 23.97 9.91
CA THR A 14 15.74 23.17 8.69
C THR A 14 14.38 22.79 8.11
N ALA A 15 13.39 22.43 8.94
CA ALA A 15 12.03 22.09 8.49
C ALA A 15 11.29 23.29 7.86
N ARG A 16 11.43 24.49 8.45
CA ARG A 16 10.80 25.72 7.94
C ARG A 16 11.24 26.08 6.52
N ARG A 17 12.49 25.83 6.17
CA ARG A 17 13.02 26.12 4.83
C ARG A 17 12.51 25.16 3.74
N PHE A 18 12.11 23.93 4.11
CA PHE A 18 11.47 23.00 3.17
C PHE A 18 9.99 23.37 2.91
N LEU A 19 9.31 23.93 3.92
CA LEU A 19 7.93 24.41 3.78
C LEU A 19 7.85 25.64 2.85
N GLU A 20 8.79 26.57 2.99
CA GLU A 20 8.93 27.79 2.17
C GLU A 20 9.39 27.46 0.74
N GLY A 21 8.45 27.01 -0.11
CA GLY A 21 8.70 26.66 -1.51
C GLY A 21 8.26 25.24 -1.90
N SER A 22 7.75 24.47 -0.94
CA SER A 22 7.08 23.21 -1.24
C SER A 22 5.81 23.45 -2.07
N PRO A 23 5.46 22.54 -3.00
CA PRO A 23 4.14 22.51 -3.61
C PRO A 23 3.06 22.55 -2.53
N GLU A 24 1.99 23.34 -2.73
CA GLU A 24 0.88 23.47 -1.77
C GLU A 24 0.32 22.11 -1.32
N GLU A 25 0.33 21.15 -2.23
CA GLU A 25 -0.11 19.76 -2.04
C GLU A 25 0.70 19.00 -0.97
N LEU A 26 1.96 19.37 -0.73
CA LEU A 26 2.84 18.71 0.24
C LEU A 26 2.79 19.35 1.63
N LYS A 27 2.21 20.54 1.78
CA LYS A 27 2.17 21.23 3.08
C LYS A 27 1.51 20.40 4.19
N PRO A 28 0.35 19.73 3.97
CA PRO A 28 -0.27 18.92 5.03
C PRO A 28 0.65 17.79 5.50
N LEU A 29 1.35 17.12 4.58
CA LEU A 29 2.32 16.09 4.89
C LEU A 29 3.47 16.65 5.74
N LEU A 30 4.08 17.75 5.29
CA LEU A 30 5.22 18.36 5.97
C LEU A 30 4.85 18.85 7.38
N GLU A 31 3.69 19.48 7.54
CA GLU A 31 3.15 19.90 8.84
C GLU A 31 2.90 18.71 9.77
N SER A 32 2.33 17.63 9.25
CA SER A 32 2.06 16.40 10.00
C SER A 32 3.36 15.71 10.44
N VAL A 33 4.38 15.67 9.58
CA VAL A 33 5.71 15.14 9.91
C VAL A 33 6.41 16.02 10.94
N GLU A 34 6.33 17.35 10.83
CA GLU A 34 6.91 18.27 11.83
C GLU A 34 6.23 18.09 13.20
N LYS A 35 4.89 18.04 13.23
CA LYS A 35 4.11 17.86 14.46
C LYS A 35 4.45 16.55 15.17
N SER A 36 4.56 15.46 14.41
CA SER A 36 4.93 14.13 14.94
C SER A 36 6.44 13.96 15.17
N ARG A 37 7.26 14.91 14.70
CA ARG A 37 8.73 14.78 14.61
C ARG A 37 9.15 13.54 13.81
N GLY A 38 8.32 13.10 12.85
CA GLY A 38 8.52 11.88 12.09
C GLY A 38 8.36 10.58 12.89
N LEU A 39 7.75 10.64 14.08
CA LEU A 39 7.55 9.50 14.96
C LEU A 39 6.06 9.24 15.16
N LEU A 40 5.61 8.07 14.72
CA LEU A 40 4.26 7.56 14.94
C LEU A 40 4.35 6.18 15.61
N GLY A 41 3.37 5.87 16.46
CA GLY A 41 3.22 4.53 17.01
C GLY A 41 2.84 3.50 15.92
N PRO A 42 2.93 2.19 16.23
CA PRO A 42 2.65 1.10 15.29
C PRO A 42 1.30 1.17 14.57
N ASP A 43 0.30 1.78 15.21
CA ASP A 43 -1.07 1.84 14.71
C ASP A 43 -1.59 3.28 14.59
N ASP A 44 -0.71 4.27 14.75
CA ASP A 44 -1.11 5.68 14.69
C ASP A 44 -1.22 6.12 13.23
N ILE A 45 -2.34 6.77 12.90
CA ILE A 45 -2.54 7.38 11.58
C ILE A 45 -2.04 8.82 11.64
N ALA A 46 -1.19 9.19 10.67
CA ALA A 46 -0.73 10.57 10.54
C ALA A 46 -1.90 11.53 10.27
N ASP A 47 -1.89 12.71 10.88
CA ASP A 47 -2.99 13.69 10.74
C ASP A 47 -3.37 14.00 9.28
N HIS A 48 -2.38 14.13 8.39
CA HIS A 48 -2.62 14.42 6.98
C HIS A 48 -3.26 13.25 6.22
N LEU A 49 -3.12 12.01 6.72
CA LEU A 49 -3.75 10.82 6.18
C LEU A 49 -5.17 10.65 6.66
N GLN A 50 -5.49 11.11 7.88
CA GLN A 50 -6.82 10.92 8.46
C GLN A 50 -7.93 11.48 7.56
N ALA A 51 -7.76 12.70 7.05
CA ALA A 51 -8.75 13.29 6.13
C ALA A 51 -8.96 12.45 4.86
N ARG A 52 -7.88 11.87 4.32
CA ARG A 52 -7.93 11.03 3.12
C ARG A 52 -8.52 9.64 3.42
N VAL A 53 -8.26 9.10 4.61
CA VAL A 53 -8.90 7.86 5.10
C VAL A 53 -10.40 8.04 5.20
N ASP A 54 -10.85 9.17 5.76
CA ASP A 54 -12.26 9.49 5.94
C ASP A 54 -12.95 9.70 4.58
N GLU A 55 -12.35 10.49 3.69
CA GLU A 55 -12.87 10.77 2.34
C GLU A 55 -13.00 9.49 1.49
N LEU A 56 -12.02 8.58 1.60
CA LEU A 56 -12.00 7.33 0.85
C LEU A 56 -12.79 6.19 1.52
N GLY A 57 -13.36 6.43 2.70
CA GLY A 57 -14.16 5.44 3.44
C GLY A 57 -13.35 4.24 3.93
N LEU A 58 -12.09 4.45 4.33
CA LEU A 58 -11.16 3.36 4.68
C LEU A 58 -11.12 3.02 6.18
N ALA A 59 -11.79 3.80 7.03
CA ALA A 59 -11.68 3.68 8.49
C ALA A 59 -12.00 2.28 9.02
N ASP A 60 -13.12 1.69 8.57
CA ASP A 60 -13.54 0.36 9.02
C ASP A 60 -12.59 -0.74 8.53
N ALA A 61 -12.13 -0.65 7.29
CA ALA A 61 -11.18 -1.59 6.73
C ALA A 61 -9.83 -1.53 7.47
N LEU A 62 -9.35 -0.33 7.81
CA LEU A 62 -8.12 -0.16 8.61
C LEU A 62 -8.28 -0.69 10.04
N ALA A 63 -9.43 -0.46 10.67
CA ALA A 63 -9.72 -1.00 12.00
C ALA A 63 -9.73 -2.54 11.99
N HIS A 64 -10.37 -3.15 10.98
CA HIS A 64 -10.38 -4.60 10.80
C HIS A 64 -8.96 -5.13 10.53
N PHE A 65 -8.21 -4.48 9.65
CA PHE A 65 -6.82 -4.85 9.33
C PHE A 65 -5.92 -4.83 10.57
N ARG A 66 -6.03 -3.82 11.42
CA ARG A 66 -5.31 -3.75 12.70
C ARG A 66 -5.64 -4.93 13.61
N ALA A 67 -6.90 -5.34 13.67
CA ALA A 67 -7.34 -6.42 14.55
C ALA A 67 -7.00 -7.82 14.01
N HIS A 68 -6.97 -8.00 12.69
CA HIS A 68 -6.97 -9.32 12.06
C HIS A 68 -5.80 -9.59 11.11
N GLY A 69 -5.01 -8.56 10.75
CA GLY A 69 -3.92 -8.67 9.78
C GLY A 69 -4.38 -8.75 8.32
N TYR A 70 -5.68 -8.62 8.05
CA TYR A 70 -6.26 -8.55 6.71
C TYR A 70 -7.53 -7.68 6.70
N ALA A 71 -7.91 -7.15 5.54
CA ALA A 71 -9.18 -6.47 5.34
C ALA A 71 -9.61 -6.53 3.87
N ALA A 72 -10.91 -6.35 3.63
CA ALA A 72 -11.46 -6.12 2.31
C ALA A 72 -11.65 -4.60 2.11
N ILE A 73 -11.27 -4.11 0.94
CA ILE A 73 -11.56 -2.74 0.50
C ILE A 73 -12.59 -2.87 -0.61
N GLU A 74 -13.79 -2.36 -0.37
CA GLU A 74 -14.89 -2.42 -1.34
C GLU A 74 -14.79 -1.28 -2.35
N ASP A 75 -15.37 -1.49 -3.54
CA ASP A 75 -15.48 -0.49 -4.61
C ASP A 75 -14.15 0.21 -4.92
N VAL A 76 -13.07 -0.55 -5.09
CA VAL A 76 -11.74 -0.02 -5.42
C VAL A 76 -11.78 0.70 -6.77
N ALA A 77 -12.44 0.10 -7.76
CA ALA A 77 -12.57 0.63 -9.10
C ALA A 77 -13.95 0.25 -9.67
N PRO A 78 -14.47 1.01 -10.63
CA PRO A 78 -15.75 0.69 -11.26
C PRO A 78 -15.65 -0.58 -12.12
N PRO A 79 -16.77 -1.28 -12.40
CA PRO A 79 -16.77 -2.56 -13.10
C PRO A 79 -16.02 -2.55 -14.44
N GLU A 80 -16.16 -1.49 -15.24
CA GLU A 80 -15.49 -1.35 -16.54
C GLU A 80 -13.96 -1.29 -16.41
N GLU A 81 -13.45 -0.78 -15.30
CA GLU A 81 -12.02 -0.74 -15.03
C GLU A 81 -11.51 -2.11 -14.55
N MET A 82 -12.32 -2.82 -13.78
CA MET A 82 -12.05 -4.21 -13.40
C MET A 82 -12.05 -5.15 -14.61
N ASP A 83 -12.98 -4.96 -15.55
CA ASP A 83 -13.01 -5.68 -16.84
C ASP A 83 -11.74 -5.37 -17.66
N ALA A 84 -11.32 -4.10 -17.72
CA ALA A 84 -10.10 -3.72 -18.42
C ALA A 84 -8.83 -4.30 -17.77
N LEU A 85 -8.81 -4.41 -16.44
CA LEU A 85 -7.72 -5.07 -15.69
C LEU A 85 -7.68 -6.57 -16.01
N ARG A 86 -8.83 -7.24 -15.98
CA ARG A 86 -8.99 -8.66 -16.33
C ARG A 86 -8.46 -8.93 -17.74
N GLU A 87 -8.94 -8.20 -18.74
CA GLU A 87 -8.52 -8.37 -20.13
C GLU A 87 -7.01 -8.16 -20.30
N ALA A 88 -6.44 -7.17 -19.60
CA ALA A 88 -5.00 -6.94 -19.62
C ALA A 88 -4.20 -8.13 -19.07
N ILE A 89 -4.62 -8.70 -17.93
CA ILE A 89 -3.97 -9.87 -17.33
C ILE A 89 -4.08 -11.08 -18.26
N HIS A 90 -5.25 -11.34 -18.83
CA HIS A 90 -5.44 -12.43 -19.79
C HIS A 90 -4.56 -12.27 -21.03
N GLY A 91 -4.46 -11.06 -21.59
CA GLY A 91 -3.65 -10.76 -22.76
C GLY A 91 -2.13 -10.80 -22.51
N LEU A 92 -1.69 -10.48 -21.29
CA LEU A 92 -0.27 -10.44 -20.91
C LEU A 92 0.24 -11.73 -20.27
N SER A 93 -0.64 -12.63 -19.84
CA SER A 93 -0.27 -13.86 -19.17
C SER A 93 0.21 -14.95 -20.11
N GLU A 94 1.23 -15.69 -19.68
CA GLU A 94 1.78 -16.83 -20.40
C GLU A 94 1.51 -18.14 -19.63
N PRO A 95 1.32 -19.28 -20.30
CA PRO A 95 1.17 -20.57 -19.64
C PRO A 95 2.37 -20.93 -18.78
N VAL A 96 2.12 -21.47 -17.59
CA VAL A 96 3.18 -21.99 -16.72
C VAL A 96 3.49 -23.44 -17.12
N PRO A 97 4.74 -23.79 -17.49
CA PRO A 97 5.08 -25.16 -17.87
C PRO A 97 4.77 -26.16 -16.74
N GLY A 98 3.91 -27.13 -17.02
CA GLY A 98 3.56 -28.20 -16.07
C GLY A 98 2.51 -27.82 -15.02
N ALA A 99 1.85 -26.66 -15.15
CA ALA A 99 0.71 -26.27 -14.32
C ALA A 99 -0.48 -25.85 -15.21
N ASP A 100 -1.68 -25.96 -14.67
CA ASP A 100 -2.91 -25.48 -15.32
C ASP A 100 -3.20 -24.06 -14.86
N SER A 101 -2.27 -23.16 -15.17
CA SER A 101 -2.32 -21.76 -14.79
C SER A 101 -1.50 -20.90 -15.76
N ARG A 102 -1.78 -19.60 -15.73
CA ARG A 102 -1.03 -18.58 -16.48
C ARG A 102 -0.56 -17.48 -15.55
N VAL A 103 0.61 -16.93 -15.81
CA VAL A 103 1.21 -15.86 -15.01
C VAL A 103 1.64 -14.70 -15.90
N ALA A 104 1.48 -13.48 -15.39
CA ALA A 104 1.96 -12.26 -16.01
C ALA A 104 2.83 -11.50 -14.98
N PRO A 105 4.16 -11.67 -15.01
CA PRO A 105 5.06 -10.96 -14.11
C PRO A 105 5.34 -9.52 -14.59
N PHE A 106 5.78 -8.66 -13.68
CA PHE A 106 6.26 -7.29 -13.97
C PHE A 106 5.25 -6.42 -14.74
N LEU A 107 4.02 -6.35 -14.23
CA LEU A 107 2.91 -5.71 -14.94
C LEU A 107 2.92 -4.18 -14.94
N LEU A 108 3.62 -3.53 -13.99
CA LEU A 108 3.66 -2.07 -13.91
C LEU A 108 4.21 -1.45 -15.22
N GLY A 109 3.49 -0.48 -15.78
CA GLY A 109 3.82 0.19 -17.04
C GLY A 109 3.50 -0.62 -18.30
N ARG A 110 2.91 -1.82 -18.18
CA ARG A 110 2.57 -2.68 -19.33
C ARG A 110 1.18 -2.42 -19.88
N HIS A 111 0.27 -1.88 -19.07
CA HIS A 111 -1.09 -1.57 -19.49
C HIS A 111 -1.72 -0.47 -18.64
N PRO A 112 -2.47 0.49 -19.21
CA PRO A 112 -3.07 1.59 -18.44
C PRO A 112 -4.01 1.15 -17.32
N ALA A 113 -4.76 0.05 -17.50
CA ALA A 113 -5.65 -0.46 -16.45
C ALA A 113 -4.87 -0.98 -15.23
N ILE A 114 -3.70 -1.58 -15.45
CA ILE A 114 -2.81 -2.01 -14.37
C ILE A 114 -2.29 -0.78 -13.64
N ASP A 115 -1.84 0.25 -14.37
CA ASP A 115 -1.25 1.44 -13.78
C ASP A 115 -2.26 2.26 -12.96
N ARG A 116 -3.51 2.35 -13.42
CA ARG A 116 -4.58 3.02 -12.67
C ARG A 116 -4.94 2.30 -11.38
N ILE A 117 -4.95 0.97 -11.40
CA ILE A 117 -5.18 0.16 -10.20
C ILE A 117 -3.99 0.25 -9.25
N ALA A 118 -2.76 0.14 -9.77
CA ALA A 118 -1.53 0.28 -8.97
C ALA A 118 -1.40 1.66 -8.31
N THR A 119 -1.98 2.69 -8.92
CA THR A 119 -1.99 4.07 -8.40
C THR A 119 -3.35 4.49 -7.82
N ASN A 120 -4.24 3.52 -7.54
CA ASN A 120 -5.57 3.82 -7.01
C ASN A 120 -5.48 4.51 -5.64
N PRO A 121 -6.21 5.62 -5.42
CA PRO A 121 -6.15 6.38 -4.16
C PRO A 121 -6.44 5.55 -2.91
N LYS A 122 -7.39 4.60 -2.96
CA LYS A 122 -7.71 3.72 -1.81
C LYS A 122 -6.51 2.82 -1.48
N ILE A 123 -5.91 2.20 -2.50
CA ILE A 123 -4.74 1.32 -2.34
C ILE A 123 -3.55 2.10 -1.79
N LEU A 124 -3.23 3.25 -2.39
CA LEU A 124 -2.07 4.05 -1.96
C LEU A 124 -2.26 4.61 -0.55
N ALA A 125 -3.45 5.10 -0.19
CA ALA A 125 -3.72 5.60 1.15
C ALA A 125 -3.61 4.48 2.19
N PHE A 126 -4.18 3.31 1.91
CA PHE A 126 -4.10 2.15 2.81
C PHE A 126 -2.65 1.67 2.98
N ALA A 127 -1.90 1.61 1.87
CA ALA A 127 -0.48 1.25 1.89
C ALA A 127 0.33 2.25 2.71
N GLU A 128 0.08 3.55 2.54
CA GLU A 128 0.80 4.59 3.26
C GLU A 128 0.52 4.56 4.77
N VAL A 129 -0.71 4.28 5.18
CA VAL A 129 -1.04 4.05 6.61
C VAL A 129 -0.30 2.81 7.13
N SER A 130 -0.22 1.73 6.35
CA SER A 130 0.37 0.47 6.81
C SER A 130 1.90 0.51 6.85
N VAL A 131 2.55 0.91 5.75
CA VAL A 131 4.01 0.78 5.57
C VAL A 131 4.75 2.12 5.45
N GLY A 132 4.03 3.24 5.56
CA GLY A 132 4.57 4.60 5.58
C GLY A 132 4.65 5.30 4.22
N ASN A 133 4.91 6.61 4.24
CA ASN A 133 4.97 7.51 3.08
C ASN A 133 6.11 7.24 2.09
N GLY A 134 7.12 6.46 2.50
CA GLY A 134 8.24 6.05 1.66
C GLY A 134 8.00 4.75 0.88
N LEU A 135 6.76 4.26 0.83
CA LEU A 135 6.41 2.97 0.23
C LEU A 135 6.88 2.83 -1.22
N ARG A 136 7.19 1.60 -1.60
CA ARG A 136 7.59 1.24 -2.97
C ARG A 136 6.89 -0.04 -3.39
N ALA A 137 6.35 -0.03 -4.60
CA ALA A 137 5.86 -1.26 -5.22
C ALA A 137 7.05 -2.21 -5.45
N SER A 138 6.99 -3.38 -4.83
CA SER A 138 8.00 -4.43 -5.01
C SER A 138 7.69 -5.26 -6.26
N GLN A 139 6.45 -5.75 -6.36
CA GLN A 139 6.00 -6.58 -7.47
C GLN A 139 4.53 -6.27 -7.78
N ILE A 140 4.20 -6.26 -9.07
CA ILE A 140 2.82 -6.29 -9.58
C ILE A 140 2.74 -7.45 -10.55
N ILE A 141 1.96 -8.46 -10.17
CA ILE A 141 1.87 -9.74 -10.85
C ILE A 141 0.40 -10.08 -11.03
N GLY A 142 0.05 -10.61 -12.21
CA GLY A 142 -1.26 -11.18 -12.50
C GLY A 142 -1.16 -12.69 -12.62
N SER A 143 -2.21 -13.38 -12.21
CA SER A 143 -2.33 -14.83 -12.40
C SER A 143 -3.74 -15.17 -12.88
N VAL A 144 -3.82 -16.19 -13.73
CA VAL A 144 -5.08 -16.83 -14.15
C VAL A 144 -4.99 -18.27 -13.67
N MET A 145 -5.81 -18.58 -12.66
CA MET A 145 -5.88 -19.89 -12.03
C MET A 145 -7.11 -20.62 -12.56
N TYR A 146 -6.94 -21.84 -13.08
CA TYR A 146 -8.08 -22.70 -13.39
C TYR A 146 -8.48 -23.50 -12.13
N ARG A 147 -9.74 -23.93 -12.08
CA ARG A 147 -10.32 -24.59 -10.88
C ARG A 147 -9.53 -25.83 -10.43
N SER A 148 -8.87 -26.50 -11.36
CA SER A 148 -7.95 -27.64 -11.15
C SER A 148 -6.76 -27.29 -10.25
N ASP A 149 -6.27 -26.05 -10.28
CA ASP A 149 -5.04 -25.60 -9.61
C ASP A 149 -5.31 -24.88 -8.28
N ALA A 150 -6.56 -24.46 -8.00
CA ALA A 150 -6.92 -23.69 -6.81
C ALA A 150 -6.65 -24.42 -5.49
N GLU A 151 -6.62 -25.76 -5.50
CA GLU A 151 -6.41 -26.59 -4.31
C GLU A 151 -4.91 -26.75 -3.94
N SER A 152 -3.99 -26.19 -4.72
CA SER A 152 -2.55 -26.47 -4.62
C SER A 152 -1.70 -25.43 -3.86
N ALA A 153 -2.22 -24.22 -3.62
CA ALA A 153 -1.49 -23.18 -2.91
C ALA A 153 -1.51 -23.45 -1.39
N GLY A 154 -0.44 -24.07 -0.88
CA GLY A 154 -0.27 -24.26 0.56
C GLY A 154 -0.30 -22.94 1.34
N VAL A 155 -0.75 -23.00 2.60
CA VAL A 155 -0.75 -21.84 3.51
C VAL A 155 0.67 -21.34 3.70
N HIS A 156 0.91 -20.06 3.37
CA HIS A 156 2.21 -19.41 3.51
C HIS A 156 2.04 -17.94 3.92
N ALA A 157 3.17 -17.28 4.22
CA ALA A 157 3.22 -15.85 4.51
C ALA A 157 4.28 -15.18 3.63
N ASP A 158 3.91 -14.10 2.95
CA ASP A 158 4.77 -13.36 2.03
C ASP A 158 5.97 -12.70 2.72
N GLN A 159 5.90 -12.55 4.05
CA GLN A 159 6.95 -11.95 4.88
C GLN A 159 8.18 -12.86 5.09
N GLY A 160 8.28 -14.00 4.41
CA GLY A 160 9.34 -14.99 4.61
C GLY A 160 10.78 -14.49 4.40
N TRP A 161 10.94 -13.31 3.78
CA TRP A 161 12.24 -12.66 3.56
C TRP A 161 12.63 -11.65 4.66
N LEU A 162 11.75 -11.33 5.60
CA LEU A 162 12.08 -10.47 6.74
C LEU A 162 12.75 -11.28 7.87
N PRO A 163 13.92 -10.85 8.38
CA PRO A 163 14.55 -11.52 9.50
C PRO A 163 13.77 -11.31 10.79
N ALA A 164 13.69 -12.34 11.64
CA ALA A 164 13.17 -12.22 13.00
C ALA A 164 14.16 -11.46 13.91
N PRO A 165 13.69 -10.73 14.94
CA PRO A 165 12.30 -10.52 15.30
C PRO A 165 11.58 -9.58 14.32
N PHE A 166 10.30 -9.82 14.07
CA PHE A 166 9.53 -8.96 13.19
C PHE A 166 9.33 -7.57 13.82
N PRO A 167 9.42 -6.49 13.03
CA PRO A 167 9.12 -5.15 13.51
C PRO A 167 7.65 -5.04 13.93
N GLN A 168 7.37 -4.13 14.86
CA GLN A 168 5.98 -3.84 15.28
C GLN A 168 5.18 -3.13 14.18
N HIS A 169 5.87 -2.39 13.31
CA HIS A 169 5.27 -1.74 12.15
C HIS A 169 5.29 -2.69 10.95
N ASN A 170 4.25 -2.66 10.13
CA ASN A 170 4.24 -3.43 8.88
C ASN A 170 5.34 -2.89 7.94
N CYS A 171 6.16 -3.79 7.41
CA CYS A 171 7.14 -3.46 6.37
C CYS A 171 6.66 -3.84 4.97
N VAL A 172 5.60 -4.64 4.89
CA VAL A 172 5.06 -5.21 3.67
C VAL A 172 3.54 -5.25 3.79
N ILE A 173 2.88 -4.93 2.69
CA ILE A 173 1.44 -5.14 2.52
C ILE A 173 1.22 -5.73 1.12
N THR A 174 0.36 -6.73 1.05
CA THR A 174 -0.04 -7.37 -0.21
C THR A 174 -1.49 -6.99 -0.50
N PHE A 175 -1.76 -6.49 -1.70
CA PHE A 175 -3.11 -6.26 -2.19
C PHE A 175 -3.46 -7.34 -3.20
N CYS A 176 -4.52 -8.08 -2.92
CA CYS A 176 -5.08 -9.06 -3.83
C CYS A 176 -6.34 -8.48 -4.48
N ILE A 177 -6.36 -8.43 -5.81
CA ILE A 177 -7.45 -7.81 -6.58
C ILE A 177 -8.11 -8.90 -7.43
N PRO A 178 -9.21 -9.50 -6.96
CA PRO A 178 -9.93 -10.48 -7.76
C PRO A 178 -10.54 -9.78 -8.98
N CYS A 179 -10.24 -10.30 -10.17
CA CYS A 179 -10.74 -9.77 -11.45
C CYS A 179 -11.86 -10.62 -12.05
N GLU A 180 -12.29 -11.64 -11.30
CA GLU A 180 -13.33 -12.61 -11.65
C GLU A 180 -14.14 -12.87 -10.39
N ASP A 181 -15.40 -13.27 -10.56
CA ASP A 181 -16.24 -13.68 -9.44
C ASP A 181 -15.60 -14.89 -8.74
N SER A 182 -14.94 -14.63 -7.61
CA SER A 182 -14.65 -15.64 -6.62
C SER A 182 -15.97 -15.92 -5.90
N ASN A 183 -16.77 -16.86 -6.40
CA ASN A 183 -17.74 -17.52 -5.53
C ASN A 183 -16.92 -18.25 -4.45
N LEU A 184 -16.72 -17.57 -3.32
CA LEU A 184 -16.30 -18.16 -2.06
C LEU A 184 -17.35 -19.16 -1.57
#